data_AF-A0A258HVV9-F1
#
_entry.id   AF-A0A258HVV9-F1
#
_cell.length_a   1.000
_cell.length_b   1.000
_cell.length_c   1.000
_cell.angle_alpha   90.00
_cell.angle_beta   90.00
_cell.angle_gamma   90.00
#
_symmetry.space_group_name_H-M   'P 1'
#
loop_
_entity.id
_entity.type
_entity.pdbx_description
1 polymer ?
#
loop_
_entity_poly.entity_id
_entity_poly.type
_entity_poly.pdbx_seq_one_letter_code
_entity_poly.pdbx_strand_id
1 'polypeptide(L)' 'MPAQLKSILTGVTLSIPVTGAKPALGTWQGITICEHRRATHQRQITLHLIGD' A
#
# COMPACT_ATOMS: atom_id res chain seq x y z
N MET A 1 -17.55 7.62 9.65
CA MET A 1 -17.32 7.77 8.19
C MET A 1 -17.33 6.40 7.51
N PRO A 2 -17.98 6.26 6.34
CA PRO A 2 -18.00 5.01 5.57
C PRO A 2 -16.60 4.55 5.17
N ALA A 3 -16.37 3.23 5.08
CA ALA A 3 -15.08 2.67 4.72
C ALA A 3 -14.62 3.08 3.30
N GLN A 4 -15.56 3.24 2.36
CA GLN A 4 -15.27 3.66 0.98
C GLN A 4 -14.63 5.05 0.91
N LEU A 5 -15.20 6.04 1.62
CA LEU A 5 -14.65 7.39 1.65
C LEU A 5 -13.24 7.40 2.23
N LYS A 6 -12.99 6.63 3.30
CA LYS A 6 -11.64 6.51 3.89
C LYS A 6 -10.64 5.93 2.88
N SER A 7 -11.00 4.87 2.15
CA SER A 7 -10.13 4.27 1.14
C SER A 7 -9.77 5.22 -0.01
N ILE A 8 -10.70 6.10 -0.42
CA ILE A 8 -10.42 7.12 -1.44
C ILE A 8 -9.38 8.11 -0.91
N LEU A 9 -9.52 8.55 0.35
CA LEU A 9 -8.64 9.55 0.96
C LEU A 9 -7.25 9.00 1.31
N THR A 10 -7.15 7.74 1.71
CA THR A 10 -5.87 7.10 2.06
C THR A 10 -5.15 6.51 0.85
N GLY A 11 -5.85 6.33 -0.27
CA GLY A 11 -5.33 5.68 -1.46
C GLY A 11 -5.35 4.15 -1.35
N VAL A 12 -5.40 3.49 -2.50
CA VAL A 12 -5.43 2.01 -2.63
C VAL A 12 -4.23 1.47 -3.43
N THR A 13 -3.32 2.35 -3.83
CA THR A 13 -2.14 2.03 -4.66
C THR A 13 -0.97 2.87 -4.19
N LEU A 14 0.21 2.27 -4.18
CA LEU A 14 1.47 2.92 -3.84
C LEU A 14 2.46 2.68 -4.97
N SER A 15 3.16 3.73 -5.38
CA SER A 15 4.32 3.63 -6.28
C SER A 15 5.58 3.79 -5.44
N ILE A 16 6.48 2.81 -5.51
CA ILE A 16 7.69 2.78 -4.69
C ILE A 16 8.89 2.64 -5.63
N PRO A 17 9.83 3.60 -5.62
CA PRO A 17 11.03 3.50 -6.43
C PRO A 17 11.90 2.32 -5.95
N VAL A 18 12.56 1.66 -6.89
CA VAL A 18 13.52 0.59 -6.63
C VAL A 18 14.89 1.02 -7.15
N THR A 19 15.91 0.94 -6.30
CA THR A 19 17.28 1.30 -6.65
C THR A 19 18.24 0.22 -6.13
N GLY A 20 19.21 -0.20 -6.94
CA GLY A 20 20.16 -1.25 -6.55
C GLY A 20 19.47 -2.54 -6.08
N ALA A 21 18.41 -2.96 -6.77
CA ALA A 21 17.57 -4.12 -6.45
C ALA A 21 16.88 -4.07 -5.07
N LYS A 22 16.71 -2.89 -4.46
CA LYS A 22 16.01 -2.71 -3.19
C LYS A 22 14.96 -1.59 -3.28
N PRO A 23 13.80 -1.72 -2.62
CA PRO A 23 12.87 -0.60 -2.46
C PRO A 23 13.57 0.57 -1.78
N ALA A 24 13.49 1.75 -2.38
CA ALA A 24 14.10 2.98 -1.86
C ALA A 24 13.20 3.62 -0.78
N LEU A 25 13.05 2.91 0.33
CA LEU A 25 12.35 3.40 1.53
C LEU A 25 13.35 4.08 2.47
N GLY A 26 12.91 5.17 3.10
CA GLY A 26 13.65 5.80 4.20
C GLY A 26 13.62 4.93 5.46
N THR A 27 14.56 5.16 6.39
CA THR A 27 14.73 4.39 7.64
C THR A 27 13.44 4.22 8.45
N TRP A 28 12.53 5.20 8.37
CA TRP A 28 11.28 5.24 9.12
C TRP A 28 10.03 5.07 8.24
N GLN A 29 10.20 4.69 6.97
CA GLN A 29 9.08 4.42 6.07
C GLN A 29 8.71 2.93 6.12
N GLY A 30 7.47 2.65 6.53
CA GLY A 30 6.87 1.33 6.48
C GLY A 30 5.65 1.31 5.56
N ILE A 31 5.36 0.15 4.97
CA ILE A 31 4.14 -0.07 4.19
C ILE A 31 3.18 -0.83 5.08
N THR A 32 1.94 -0.32 5.22
CA THR A 32 0.91 -0.94 6.06
C THR A 32 -0.42 -1.06 5.32
N ILE A 33 -1.23 -2.01 5.76
CA ILE A 33 -2.60 -2.19 5.27
C ILE A 33 -3.55 -1.54 6.28
N CYS A 34 -4.28 -0.52 5.82
CA CYS A 34 -5.33 0.11 6.60
C CYS A 34 -6.68 -0.56 6.35
N GLU A 35 -7.03 -1.59 7.14
CA GLU A 35 -8.39 -2.16 7.11
C GLU A 35 -9.40 -1.18 7.74
N HIS A 36 -10.35 -0.74 6.94
CA HIS A 36 -11.32 0.27 7.35
C HIS A 36 -12.68 -0.30 7.77
N ARG A 37 -12.94 -1.57 7.46
CA ARG A 37 -14.15 -2.31 7.85
C ARG A 37 -13.92 -3.00 9.19
N ARG A 38 -14.99 -3.16 9.97
CA ARG A 38 -14.93 -3.81 11.29
C ARG A 38 -14.90 -5.33 11.22
N ALA A 39 -15.51 -5.91 10.19
CA ALA A 39 -15.51 -7.35 9.97
C ALA A 39 -14.16 -7.79 9.39
N THR A 40 -13.76 -9.03 9.71
CA THR A 40 -12.56 -9.63 9.12
C THR A 40 -12.74 -9.84 7.63
N HIS A 41 -11.76 -9.43 6.84
CA HIS A 41 -11.72 -9.64 5.41
C HIS A 41 -10.35 -10.17 5.00
N GLN A 42 -10.33 -11.08 4.03
CA GLN A 42 -9.10 -11.44 3.33
C GLN A 42 -8.82 -10.36 2.29
N ARG A 43 -7.58 -9.85 2.28
CA ARG A 43 -7.13 -8.83 1.34
C ARG A 43 -6.08 -9.44 0.44
N GLN A 44 -6.17 -9.13 -0.85
CA GLN A 44 -5.19 -9.49 -1.84
C GLN A 44 -4.44 -8.23 -2.24
N ILE A 45 -3.11 -8.28 -2.20
CA ILE A 45 -2.23 -7.23 -2.69
C ILE A 45 -1.61 -7.72 -3.98
N THR A 46 -1.65 -6.89 -5.02
CA THR A 46 -0.95 -7.16 -6.27
C THR A 46 0.27 -6.27 -6.34
N LEU A 47 1.41 -6.85 -6.70
CA LEU A 47 2.66 -6.14 -6.92
C LEU A 47 3.03 -6.23 -8.39
N HIS A 48 3.45 -5.11 -8.94
CA HIS A 48 4.01 -5.04 -10.29
C HIS A 48 5.37 -4.35 -10.19
N LEU A 49 6.40 -4.98 -10.75
CA LEU A 49 7.76 -4.47 -10.77
C LEU A 49 8.17 -4.25 -12.24
N ILE A 50 8.61 -3.04 -12.56
CA ILE A 50 9.04 -2.64 -13.90
C ILE A 50 10.37 -1.90 -13.75
N GLY A 51 11.32 -2.20 -14.63
CA GLY A 51 12.63 -1.58 -14.70
C GLY A 51 13.58 -2.45 -15.51
N ASP A 52 14.74 -1.89 -15.84
CA ASP A 52 15.87 -2.58 -16.50
C ASP A 52 16.88 -3.12 -15.47
#